data_AF-A0A0G0VIJ0-F1
#
_entry.id   AF-A0A0G0VIJ0-F1
#
_cell.length_a   1.000
_cell.length_b   1.000
_cell.length_c   1.000
_cell.angle_alpha   90.00
_cell.angle_beta   90.00
_cell.angle_gamma   90.00
#
_symmetry.space_group_name_H-M   'P 1'
#
loop_
_entity.id
_entity.type
_entity.pdbx_description
1 polymer ?
#
loop_
_entity_poly.entity_id
_entity_poly.type
_entity_poly.pdbx_seq_one_letter_code
_entity_poly.pdbx_strand_id
1 'polypeptide(L)'
;MAKNYFDPVDLQVNFPELEKEILAKWDKKKVVKKYLNRNSHAKKYFSFLDGPITFRNKKDIEAFGVDKFVQLCKDRVKKYSNIQTEQSKRLGYFMDWENSYYTLSDDNNYMIWHFLKVCNDYGWIYKGQDSVAWCPRCETAISQHEILTEDYKEL
;
A
#
# COMPACT_ATOMS: atom_id res chain seq x y z
N MET A 1 50.32 10.31 27.74
CA MET A 1 49.84 11.59 27.16
C MET A 1 48.59 11.29 26.36
N ALA A 2 47.48 11.95 26.69
CA ALA A 2 46.18 11.68 26.08
C ALA A 2 46.14 12.26 24.67
N LYS A 3 45.89 11.41 23.67
CA LYS A 3 45.74 11.84 22.28
C LYS A 3 44.44 12.62 22.14
N ASN A 4 44.51 13.79 21.50
CA ASN A 4 43.34 14.53 21.05
C ASN A 4 42.88 13.97 19.71
N TYR A 5 41.56 13.79 19.59
CA TYR A 5 40.95 12.90 18.59
C TYR A 5 40.24 13.62 17.42
N PHE A 6 40.14 14.96 17.37
CA PHE A 6 39.37 15.66 16.33
C PHE A 6 39.92 17.04 15.92
N ASP A 7 39.59 17.46 14.68
CA ASP A 7 40.04 18.69 14.01
C ASP A 7 39.06 19.89 14.19
N PRO A 8 39.54 21.16 14.20
CA PRO A 8 38.70 22.35 14.42
C PRO A 8 37.89 22.79 13.17
N VAL A 9 36.69 23.35 13.39
CA VAL A 9 35.70 23.73 12.34
C VAL A 9 35.31 25.23 12.44
N ASP A 10 35.06 25.88 11.29
CA ASP A 10 34.78 27.31 11.13
C ASP A 10 33.32 27.71 11.48
N LEU A 11 33.12 28.93 11.98
CA LEU A 11 31.92 29.39 12.68
C LEU A 11 30.96 30.24 11.83
N GLN A 12 31.39 30.76 10.67
CA GLN A 12 30.52 31.58 9.81
C GLN A 12 30.26 30.87 8.49
N VAL A 13 29.11 30.20 8.39
CA VAL A 13 28.75 29.29 7.29
C VAL A 13 27.58 29.84 6.46
N ASN A 14 27.70 29.78 5.13
CA ASN A 14 26.65 30.15 4.18
C ASN A 14 25.80 28.92 3.78
N PHE A 15 24.59 28.83 4.34
CA PHE A 15 23.78 27.60 4.31
C PHE A 15 23.15 27.23 2.96
N PRO A 16 22.61 28.16 2.14
CA PRO A 16 22.01 27.80 0.86
C PRO A 16 22.98 27.19 -0.16
N GLU A 17 24.24 27.63 -0.15
CA GLU A 17 25.28 27.09 -1.04
C GLU A 17 25.75 25.72 -0.55
N LEU A 18 25.92 25.59 0.77
CA LEU A 18 26.25 24.33 1.43
C LEU A 18 25.19 23.24 1.17
N GLU A 19 23.91 23.59 1.17
CA GLU A 19 22.82 22.66 0.88
C GLU A 19 22.90 22.09 -0.54
N LYS A 20 23.12 22.96 -1.54
CA LYS A 20 23.24 22.53 -2.94
C LYS A 20 24.44 21.61 -3.15
N GLU A 21 25.58 21.91 -2.54
CA GLU A 21 26.74 21.03 -2.55
C GLU A 21 26.45 19.68 -1.90
N ILE A 22 25.79 19.66 -0.73
CA ILE A 22 25.46 18.45 0.00
C ILE A 22 24.52 17.55 -0.83
N LEU A 23 23.49 18.12 -1.43
CA LEU A 23 22.52 17.38 -2.25
C LEU A 23 23.19 16.77 -3.49
N ALA A 24 24.03 17.52 -4.19
CA ALA A 24 24.79 17.00 -5.34
C ALA A 24 25.76 15.87 -4.91
N LYS A 25 26.38 15.99 -3.73
CA LYS A 25 27.25 14.96 -3.14
C LYS A 25 26.45 13.70 -2.78
N TRP A 26 25.20 13.86 -2.36
CA TRP A 26 24.31 12.77 -1.95
C TRP A 26 23.77 11.98 -3.13
N ASP A 27 23.44 12.65 -4.24
CA ASP A 27 23.06 11.97 -5.47
C ASP A 27 24.23 11.20 -6.09
N LYS A 28 25.41 11.83 -6.16
CA LYS A 28 26.63 11.19 -6.68
C LYS A 28 27.04 9.96 -5.85
N LYS A 29 26.78 9.98 -4.54
CA LYS A 29 27.08 8.87 -3.60
C LYS A 29 25.89 7.93 -3.36
N LYS A 30 24.75 8.14 -4.03
CA LYS A 30 23.50 7.39 -3.86
C LYS A 30 23.05 7.27 -2.40
N VAL A 31 23.12 8.37 -1.63
CA VAL A 31 22.86 8.41 -0.18
C VAL A 31 21.40 8.14 0.14
N VAL A 32 20.44 8.61 -0.65
CA VAL A 32 19.01 8.29 -0.49
C VAL A 32 18.78 6.77 -0.57
N LYS A 33 19.53 6.07 -1.44
CA LYS A 33 19.51 4.61 -1.55
C LYS A 33 20.04 3.93 -0.28
N LYS A 34 21.06 4.50 0.37
CA LYS A 34 21.58 4.04 1.66
C LYS A 34 20.65 4.34 2.84
N TYR A 35 19.98 5.48 2.84
CA TYR A 35 19.09 5.91 3.94
C TYR A 35 17.78 5.13 3.98
N LEU A 36 17.14 4.93 2.81
CA LEU A 36 15.95 4.08 2.68
C LEU A 36 16.22 2.62 3.10
N ASN A 37 17.49 2.20 3.09
CA ASN A 37 17.94 0.89 3.55
C ASN A 37 18.39 0.87 5.04
N ARG A 38 18.33 1.99 5.76
CA ARG A 38 18.89 2.10 7.12
C ARG A 38 17.99 1.53 8.21
N ASN A 39 16.67 1.68 8.05
CA ASN A 39 15.68 1.31 9.07
C ASN A 39 14.96 -0.01 8.74
N SER A 40 15.60 -0.86 7.94
CA SER A 40 15.09 -2.16 7.50
C SER A 40 14.89 -3.17 8.64
N HIS A 41 15.47 -2.93 9.82
CA HIS A 41 15.42 -3.81 10.99
C HIS A 41 14.48 -3.32 12.11
N ALA A 42 13.65 -2.29 11.87
CA ALA A 42 12.76 -1.71 12.89
C ALA A 42 11.48 -2.53 13.10
N LYS A 43 11.00 -2.61 14.35
CA LYS A 43 9.78 -3.36 14.72
C LYS A 43 8.44 -2.66 14.42
N LYS A 44 8.40 -1.37 14.03
CA LYS A 44 7.17 -0.60 13.70
C LYS A 44 7.37 0.31 12.47
N TYR A 45 6.32 0.49 11.67
CA TYR A 45 6.31 1.19 10.38
C TYR A 45 5.25 2.32 10.33
N PHE A 46 5.44 3.32 9.46
CA PHE A 46 4.50 4.44 9.23
C PHE A 46 4.13 4.56 7.75
N SER A 47 2.84 4.65 7.43
CA SER A 47 2.30 4.83 6.09
C SER A 47 1.18 5.89 6.12
N PHE A 48 1.20 6.82 5.15
CA PHE A 48 0.13 7.79 4.92
C PHE A 48 -0.70 7.31 3.72
N LEU A 49 -1.98 7.02 3.93
CA LEU A 49 -2.90 6.53 2.91
C LEU A 49 -4.03 7.55 2.71
N ASP A 50 -4.16 8.05 1.49
CA ASP A 50 -5.40 8.59 0.95
C ASP A 50 -5.75 7.78 -0.31
N GLY A 51 -7.04 7.56 -0.56
CA GLY A 51 -7.58 6.66 -1.59
C GLY A 51 -7.25 7.11 -3.03
N PRO A 52 -7.93 6.62 -4.07
CA PRO A 52 -7.99 7.37 -5.31
C PRO A 52 -8.68 8.70 -4.99
N ILE A 53 -7.99 9.83 -5.19
CA ILE A 53 -8.35 11.17 -4.71
C ILE A 53 -9.68 11.73 -5.29
N THR A 54 -10.36 11.05 -6.22
CA THR A 54 -11.33 11.73 -7.09
C THR A 54 -12.81 11.46 -6.86
N PHE A 55 -13.22 10.48 -6.04
CA PHE A 55 -14.65 10.13 -5.94
C PHE A 55 -15.16 10.19 -4.50
N ARG A 56 -16.24 10.95 -4.28
CA ARG A 56 -16.82 11.19 -2.95
C ARG A 56 -17.89 10.17 -2.61
N ASN A 57 -18.54 9.61 -3.62
CA ASN A 57 -19.61 8.63 -3.47
C ASN A 57 -19.67 7.68 -4.69
N LYS A 58 -20.45 6.61 -4.56
CA LYS A 58 -20.56 5.54 -5.57
C LYS A 58 -21.13 6.05 -6.90
N LYS A 59 -22.01 7.06 -6.85
CA LYS A 59 -22.60 7.71 -8.03
C LYS A 59 -21.54 8.37 -8.91
N ASP A 60 -20.49 8.93 -8.33
CA ASP A 60 -19.40 9.52 -9.12
C ASP A 60 -18.65 8.45 -9.95
N ILE A 61 -18.58 7.21 -9.45
CA ILE A 61 -17.97 6.08 -10.17
C ILE A 61 -18.84 5.66 -11.36
N GLU A 62 -20.16 5.61 -11.17
CA GLU A 62 -21.11 5.31 -12.25
C GLU A 62 -21.05 6.37 -13.35
N ALA A 63 -20.99 7.66 -12.98
CA ALA A 63 -20.85 8.77 -13.92
C ALA A 63 -19.50 8.77 -14.65
N PHE A 64 -18.43 8.33 -13.99
CA PHE A 64 -17.09 8.21 -14.58
C PHE A 64 -16.96 7.02 -15.55
N GLY A 65 -17.69 5.94 -15.28
CA GLY A 65 -17.61 4.66 -15.99
C GLY A 65 -16.92 3.60 -15.15
N VAL A 66 -17.66 2.52 -14.84
CA VAL A 66 -17.19 1.42 -13.98
C VAL A 66 -15.98 0.71 -14.60
N ASP A 67 -15.99 0.52 -15.92
CA ASP A 67 -14.89 -0.07 -16.69
C ASP A 67 -13.58 0.74 -16.54
N LYS A 68 -13.66 2.06 -16.70
CA LYS A 68 -12.51 2.97 -16.57
C LYS A 68 -12.01 3.00 -15.13
N PHE A 69 -12.93 3.02 -14.18
CA PHE A 69 -12.58 2.97 -12.76
C PHE A 69 -11.84 1.67 -12.41
N VAL A 70 -12.37 0.52 -12.84
CA VAL A 70 -11.75 -0.79 -12.62
C VAL A 70 -10.35 -0.83 -13.25
N GLN A 71 -10.17 -0.26 -14.43
CA GLN A 71 -8.85 -0.20 -15.07
C GLN A 71 -7.86 0.65 -14.25
N LEU A 72 -8.28 1.82 -13.75
CA LEU A 72 -7.46 2.65 -12.85
C LEU A 72 -7.08 1.91 -11.57
N CYS A 73 -8.00 1.13 -10.98
CA CYS A 73 -7.71 0.29 -9.83
C CYS A 73 -6.65 -0.77 -10.15
N LYS A 74 -6.77 -1.47 -11.30
CA LYS A 74 -5.78 -2.46 -11.76
C LYS A 74 -4.40 -1.81 -11.98
N ASP A 75 -4.35 -0.65 -12.62
CA ASP A 75 -3.10 0.07 -12.89
C ASP A 75 -2.43 0.55 -11.59
N ARG A 76 -3.24 0.98 -10.60
CA ARG A 76 -2.75 1.31 -9.25
C ARG A 76 -2.13 0.10 -8.57
N VAL A 77 -2.81 -1.06 -8.59
CA VAL A 77 -2.28 -2.30 -8.01
C VAL A 77 -0.95 -2.67 -8.67
N LYS A 78 -0.86 -2.60 -10.00
CA LYS A 78 0.40 -2.85 -10.73
C LYS A 78 1.52 -1.89 -10.30
N LYS A 79 1.23 -0.60 -10.22
CA LYS A 79 2.22 0.42 -9.81
C LYS A 79 2.77 0.14 -8.41
N TYR A 80 1.89 -0.04 -7.42
CA TYR A 80 2.33 -0.19 -6.04
C TYR A 80 2.89 -1.57 -5.74
N SER A 81 2.39 -2.64 -6.37
CA SER A 81 3.01 -3.97 -6.27
C SER A 81 4.43 -3.95 -6.82
N ASN A 82 4.69 -3.29 -7.96
CA ASN A 82 6.05 -3.14 -8.48
C ASN A 82 6.96 -2.37 -7.52
N ILE A 83 6.48 -1.27 -6.93
CA ILE A 83 7.26 -0.52 -5.93
C ILE A 83 7.57 -1.40 -4.72
N GLN A 84 6.60 -2.14 -4.22
CA GLN A 84 6.79 -3.06 -3.09
C GLN A 84 7.77 -4.17 -3.45
N THR A 85 7.64 -4.79 -4.62
CA THR A 85 8.59 -5.79 -5.14
C THR A 85 10.02 -5.25 -5.17
N GLU A 86 10.22 -4.04 -5.70
CA GLU A 86 11.55 -3.42 -5.74
C GLU A 86 12.08 -3.07 -4.33
N GLN A 87 11.20 -2.66 -3.41
CA GLN A 87 11.56 -2.46 -2.01
C GLN A 87 11.93 -3.78 -1.33
N SER A 88 11.18 -4.86 -1.55
CA SER A 88 11.45 -6.19 -0.99
C SER A 88 12.75 -6.80 -1.54
N LYS A 89 13.02 -6.63 -2.84
CA LYS A 89 14.33 -6.96 -3.43
C LYS A 89 15.46 -6.17 -2.77
N ARG A 90 15.26 -4.88 -2.51
CA ARG A 90 16.25 -4.03 -1.79
C ARG A 90 16.46 -4.43 -0.33
N LEU A 91 15.44 -5.02 0.31
CA LEU A 91 15.52 -5.60 1.64
C LEU A 91 16.18 -6.99 1.65
N GLY A 92 16.50 -7.55 0.48
CA GLY A 92 17.21 -8.83 0.34
C GLY A 92 16.29 -10.06 0.41
N TYR A 93 15.00 -9.92 0.06
CA TYR A 93 14.09 -11.06 0.02
C TYR A 93 14.44 -11.98 -1.16
N PHE A 94 14.37 -13.30 -0.93
CA PHE A 94 14.56 -14.32 -1.96
C PHE A 94 13.21 -14.97 -2.27
N MET A 95 12.54 -14.48 -3.31
CA MET A 95 11.20 -14.91 -3.73
C MET A 95 11.17 -15.08 -5.25
N ASP A 96 10.18 -15.80 -5.75
CA ASP A 96 9.88 -15.88 -7.19
C ASP A 96 9.17 -14.59 -7.65
N TRP A 97 9.98 -13.59 -8.00
CA TRP A 97 9.47 -12.27 -8.38
C TRP A 97 8.82 -12.23 -9.76
N GLU A 98 9.18 -13.16 -10.64
CA GLU A 98 8.67 -13.20 -12.02
C GLU A 98 7.32 -13.91 -12.10
N ASN A 99 7.05 -14.83 -11.18
CA ASN A 99 5.81 -15.59 -11.10
C ASN A 99 5.01 -15.30 -9.81
N SER A 100 4.79 -14.01 -9.53
CA SER A 100 3.97 -13.60 -8.38
C SER A 100 2.48 -13.86 -8.63
N TYR A 101 1.77 -14.39 -7.63
CA TYR A 101 0.32 -14.55 -7.73
C TYR A 101 -0.38 -13.20 -7.52
N TYR A 102 -1.33 -12.88 -8.39
CA TYR A 102 -2.19 -11.72 -8.25
C TYR A 102 -3.63 -12.17 -7.98
N THR A 103 -4.29 -11.56 -7.00
CA THR A 103 -5.71 -11.84 -6.73
C THR A 103 -6.63 -11.42 -7.87
N LEU A 104 -6.16 -10.49 -8.72
CA LEU A 104 -6.86 -10.03 -9.91
C LEU A 104 -6.52 -10.81 -11.18
N SER A 105 -5.63 -11.82 -11.13
CA SER A 105 -5.28 -12.60 -12.32
C SER A 105 -6.45 -13.48 -12.77
N ASP A 106 -6.50 -13.77 -14.07
CA ASP A 106 -7.57 -14.60 -14.63
C ASP A 106 -7.58 -15.99 -14.01
N ASP A 107 -6.42 -16.63 -13.85
CA ASP A 107 -6.29 -17.94 -13.21
C ASP A 107 -6.90 -17.96 -11.80
N ASN A 108 -6.61 -16.93 -10.99
CA ASN A 108 -7.15 -16.87 -9.63
C ASN A 108 -8.66 -16.59 -9.63
N ASN A 109 -9.13 -15.72 -10.53
CA ASN A 109 -10.57 -15.49 -10.71
C ASN A 109 -11.32 -16.77 -11.09
N TYR A 110 -10.75 -17.57 -12.00
CA TYR A 110 -11.32 -18.88 -12.37
C TYR A 110 -11.31 -19.86 -11.20
N MET A 111 -10.27 -19.87 -10.39
CA MET A 111 -10.21 -20.70 -9.18
C MET A 111 -11.25 -20.28 -8.14
N ILE A 112 -11.47 -18.97 -7.95
CA ILE A 112 -12.55 -18.46 -7.08
C ILE A 112 -13.90 -18.90 -7.61
N TRP A 113 -14.14 -18.79 -8.92
CA TRP A 113 -15.41 -19.23 -9.53
C TRP A 113 -15.63 -20.72 -9.40
N HIS A 114 -14.58 -21.53 -9.59
CA HIS A 114 -14.64 -22.96 -9.37
C HIS A 114 -14.97 -23.29 -7.92
N PHE A 115 -14.31 -22.64 -6.96
CA PHE A 115 -14.61 -22.81 -5.53
C PHE A 115 -16.07 -22.47 -5.20
N LEU A 116 -16.58 -21.33 -5.71
CA LEU A 116 -17.98 -20.95 -5.52
C LEU A 116 -18.94 -21.96 -6.16
N LYS A 117 -18.61 -22.50 -7.33
CA LYS A 117 -19.39 -23.57 -7.97
C LYS A 117 -19.46 -24.81 -7.08
N VAL A 118 -18.32 -25.26 -6.55
CA VAL A 118 -18.28 -26.42 -5.65
C VAL A 118 -19.13 -26.19 -4.41
N CYS A 119 -19.01 -25.03 -3.76
CA CYS A 119 -19.84 -24.68 -2.60
C CYS A 119 -21.33 -24.63 -2.95
N ASN A 120 -21.67 -24.16 -4.16
CA ASN A 120 -23.04 -24.18 -4.65
C ASN A 120 -23.54 -25.61 -4.91
N ASP A 121 -22.72 -26.48 -5.50
CA ASP A 121 -23.04 -27.89 -5.76
C ASP A 121 -23.28 -28.68 -4.44
N TYR A 122 -22.59 -28.31 -3.36
CA TYR A 122 -22.86 -28.81 -2.00
C TYR A 122 -24.05 -28.16 -1.29
N GLY A 123 -24.70 -27.15 -1.91
CA GLY A 123 -25.82 -26.42 -1.31
C GLY A 123 -25.44 -25.48 -0.16
N TRP A 124 -24.18 -25.05 -0.07
CA TRP A 124 -23.70 -24.15 0.98
C TRP A 124 -23.91 -22.66 0.66
N ILE A 125 -24.13 -22.32 -0.61
CA ILE A 125 -24.45 -20.96 -1.05
C ILE A 125 -25.96 -20.82 -1.20
N TYR A 126 -26.51 -19.79 -0.59
CA TYR A 126 -27.92 -19.45 -0.72
C TYR A 126 -28.11 -17.93 -0.85
N LYS A 127 -29.27 -17.54 -1.37
CA LYS A 127 -29.72 -16.15 -1.40
C LYS A 127 -30.85 -15.98 -0.40
N GLY A 128 -30.68 -15.07 0.56
CA GLY A 128 -31.66 -14.80 1.61
C GLY A 128 -31.83 -13.29 1.88
N GLN A 129 -32.68 -12.97 2.84
CA GLN A 129 -32.84 -11.64 3.41
C GLN A 129 -32.48 -11.72 4.88
N ASP A 130 -31.65 -10.79 5.34
CA ASP A 130 -31.23 -10.72 6.73
C ASP A 130 -30.95 -9.27 7.11
N SER A 131 -31.00 -8.97 8.41
CA SER A 131 -30.60 -7.69 8.97
C SER A 131 -29.07 -7.63 9.01
N VAL A 132 -28.47 -6.86 8.11
CA VAL A 132 -27.01 -6.73 7.99
C VAL A 132 -26.55 -5.34 8.40
N ALA A 133 -25.32 -5.25 8.89
CA ALA A 133 -24.66 -3.97 9.07
C ALA A 133 -24.50 -3.27 7.71
N TRP A 134 -24.90 -2.01 7.62
CA TRP A 134 -24.91 -1.24 6.39
C TRP A 134 -24.06 0.02 6.52
N CYS A 135 -23.15 0.21 5.58
CA CYS A 135 -22.36 1.45 5.50
C CYS A 135 -23.07 2.46 4.57
N PRO A 136 -23.61 3.58 5.08
CA PRO A 136 -24.30 4.57 4.26
C PRO A 136 -23.36 5.31 3.30
N ARG A 137 -22.05 5.37 3.62
CA ARG A 137 -21.05 6.01 2.76
C ARG A 137 -20.67 5.12 1.57
N CYS A 138 -20.44 3.83 1.82
CA CYS A 138 -20.03 2.87 0.80
C CYS A 138 -21.21 2.29 0.01
N GLU A 139 -22.44 2.52 0.49
CA GLU A 139 -23.68 2.04 -0.13
C GLU A 139 -23.64 0.50 -0.35
N THR A 140 -23.20 -0.22 0.69
CA THR A 140 -23.11 -1.68 0.68
C THR A 140 -23.23 -2.25 2.10
N ALA A 141 -23.66 -3.52 2.17
CA ALA A 141 -23.57 -4.33 3.36
C ALA A 141 -22.10 -4.64 3.68
N ILE A 142 -21.77 -4.72 4.97
CA ILE A 142 -20.45 -5.06 5.47
C ILE A 142 -20.51 -6.35 6.28
N SER A 143 -19.46 -7.17 6.20
CA SER A 143 -19.36 -8.37 7.01
C SER A 143 -19.06 -8.02 8.47
N GLN A 144 -19.42 -8.88 9.42
CA GLN A 144 -19.15 -8.64 10.85
C GLN A 144 -17.67 -8.37 11.15
N HIS A 145 -16.77 -9.01 10.41
CA HIS A 145 -15.31 -8.84 10.57
C HIS A 145 -14.77 -7.54 9.95
N GLU A 146 -15.57 -6.80 9.20
CA GLU A 146 -15.25 -5.47 8.69
C GLU A 146 -15.76 -4.35 9.61
N ILE A 147 -16.57 -4.68 10.61
CA ILE A 147 -17.11 -3.71 11.57
C ILE A 147 -16.02 -3.38 12.59
N LEU A 148 -15.61 -2.12 12.64
CA LEU A 148 -14.75 -1.62 13.72
C LEU A 148 -15.58 -1.49 14.98
N THR A 149 -15.38 -2.40 15.93
CA THR A 149 -16.09 -2.42 17.22
C THR A 149 -15.78 -1.22 18.11
N GLU A 150 -14.68 -0.49 17.86
CA GLU A 150 -14.23 0.63 18.70
C GLU A 150 -15.00 1.94 18.47
N ASP A 151 -15.77 2.07 17.37
CA ASP A 151 -16.50 3.30 17.04
C ASP A 151 -17.97 3.29 17.51
N TYR A 152 -18.47 2.18 18.05
CA TYR A 152 -19.82 2.11 18.59
C TYR A 152 -19.80 2.49 20.07
N LYS A 153 -20.27 3.70 20.38
CA LYS A 153 -20.67 4.02 21.75
C LYS A 153 -21.89 3.19 22.10
N GLU A 154 -21.78 2.31 23.10
CA GLU A 154 -22.96 1.84 23.81
C GLU A 154 -23.71 3.05 24.36
N LEU A 155 -25.01 3.13 24.06
CA LEU A 155 -25.92 4.15 24.56
C LEU A 155 -26.34 3.83 26.00
#